data_AF-A0A6P1MC52-F1
#
_entry.id   AF-A0A6P1MC52-F1
#
_cell.length_a   1.000
_cell.length_b   1.000
_cell.length_c   1.000
_cell.angle_alpha   90.00
_cell.angle_beta   90.00
_cell.angle_gamma   90.00
#
_symmetry.space_group_name_H-M   'P 1'
#
loop_
_entity.id
_entity.type
_entity.pdbx_description
1 polymer ?
#
loop_
_entity_poly.entity_id
_entity_poly.type
_entity_poly.pdbx_seq_one_letter_code
_entity_poly.pdbx_strand_id
1 'polypeptide(L)'
;MKKQSIGAVLFIAAGWCSAFELITDNRFQTGLNALDPDTGAVEGEIQYTTANGDPAWKLAQWNSQASVYGQSPSVLQSGAYQWANLYKAIVMGPTNTADSDLKLTVNSINEHNGVYQTNNDERPAMLVSQKISEPNGHIGVASPWISEMTELNFNVDAKLCYANHIYTNGYNSLIHAAQFLVYFTVQNLNTSSLDYGEYLWFGLRLYDDRVDLPGLAVKEDIGTGKLIYNIGIEPFCTNGLALGAWKNISGDLLPYVEDALDAAWQLGYLTNSMTYNDYKIGAMNMGWEVPGLSCVAMQVKNFGLETYGLYFPKPYEFNVNGDREDWAFANLTEVYDGPYNGVWIFTASQSGPQLIGPEILVDAEMYPKVIVKMANAGNPAAASVAQLFWKCTGDTSFSEARSKKVNIGNGGGWVEYTFDMTNDPDWHDEIIQLRLDPIYYGDGHAVGIDYIRFSE
;
A
#
# COMPACT_ATOMS: atom_id res chain seq x y z
N MET A 1 7.35 -3.54 -29.48
CA MET A 1 7.08 -2.23 -28.86
C MET A 1 8.30 -1.88 -28.03
N LYS A 2 8.89 -0.69 -28.20
CA LYS A 2 10.05 -0.28 -27.40
C LYS A 2 9.56 -0.09 -25.95
N LYS A 3 10.10 -0.86 -24.99
CA LYS A 3 9.99 -0.55 -23.55
C LYS A 3 10.37 0.95 -23.41
N GLN A 4 9.42 1.84 -23.17
CA GLN A 4 9.77 3.19 -22.73
C GLN A 4 10.38 3.00 -21.35
N SER A 5 11.70 3.22 -21.25
CA SER A 5 12.47 2.96 -20.05
C SER A 5 11.96 3.81 -18.89
N ILE A 6 11.22 3.19 -17.97
CA ILE A 6 10.96 3.73 -16.63
C ILE A 6 12.30 4.00 -15.91
N GLY A 7 13.37 3.28 -16.30
CA GLY A 7 14.75 3.46 -15.81
C GLY A 7 15.37 4.85 -16.01
N ALA A 8 14.71 5.80 -16.69
CA ALA A 8 15.20 7.18 -16.77
C ALA A 8 14.56 8.13 -15.73
N VAL A 9 13.53 7.70 -14.98
CA VAL A 9 12.74 8.60 -14.11
C VAL A 9 12.96 8.35 -12.62
N LEU A 10 13.54 7.22 -12.22
CA LEU A 10 13.95 6.99 -10.84
C LEU A 10 15.47 7.10 -10.68
N PHE A 11 15.96 8.28 -10.31
CA PHE A 11 17.27 8.38 -9.66
C PHE A 11 17.08 7.97 -8.20
N ILE A 12 17.13 6.67 -7.91
CA ILE A 12 17.33 6.21 -6.53
C ILE A 12 18.83 6.37 -6.25
N ALA A 13 19.17 7.17 -5.24
CA ALA A 13 20.55 7.26 -4.77
C ALA A 13 21.03 5.85 -4.37
N ALA A 14 22.26 5.48 -4.75
CA ALA A 14 22.86 4.16 -4.46
C ALA A 14 22.44 3.62 -3.07
N GLY A 15 21.51 2.67 -3.10
CA GLY A 15 20.78 2.19 -1.94
C GLY A 15 19.97 0.96 -2.34
N TRP A 16 19.68 0.11 -1.35
CA TRP A 16 18.89 -1.10 -1.53
C TRP A 16 17.45 -0.75 -1.91
N CYS A 17 16.81 -1.57 -2.75
CA CYS A 17 15.42 -1.35 -3.11
C CYS A 17 14.52 -1.42 -1.87
N SER A 18 13.70 -0.40 -1.66
CA SER A 18 12.63 -0.36 -0.67
C SER A 18 11.28 -0.45 -1.38
N ALA A 19 10.20 -0.63 -0.60
CA ALA A 19 8.86 -0.51 -1.14
C ALA A 19 8.67 0.85 -1.81
N PHE A 20 7.86 0.90 -2.86
CA PHE A 20 7.54 2.15 -3.57
C PHE A 20 6.23 2.72 -3.04
N GLU A 21 6.31 3.84 -2.32
CA GLU A 21 5.14 4.54 -1.76
C GLU A 21 4.36 5.28 -2.88
N LEU A 22 3.07 4.97 -2.99
CA LEU A 22 2.13 5.55 -3.96
C LEU A 22 1.39 6.77 -3.41
N ILE A 23 1.51 7.07 -2.11
CA ILE A 23 0.90 8.25 -1.48
C ILE A 23 1.96 9.31 -1.18
N THR A 24 1.77 10.51 -1.73
CA THR A 24 2.62 11.66 -1.37
C THR A 24 2.07 12.40 -0.14
N ASP A 25 2.95 13.06 0.60
CA ASP A 25 2.60 13.77 1.84
C ASP A 25 1.75 12.90 2.79
N ASN A 26 2.23 11.69 3.07
CA ASN A 26 1.55 10.67 3.85
C ASN A 26 1.36 11.03 5.35
N ARG A 27 1.81 12.23 5.74
CA ARG A 27 1.66 12.86 7.06
C ARG A 27 0.88 14.18 7.01
N PHE A 28 0.26 14.54 5.87
CA PHE A 28 -0.56 15.75 5.68
C PHE A 28 0.15 17.07 6.05
N GLN A 29 1.47 17.13 5.85
CA GLN A 29 2.33 18.24 6.23
C GLN A 29 2.32 19.39 5.23
N THR A 30 1.98 19.14 3.96
CA THR A 30 1.86 20.19 2.93
C THR A 30 0.46 20.80 2.88
N GLY A 31 -0.50 20.23 3.61
CA GLY A 31 -1.86 20.74 3.72
C GLY A 31 -2.75 20.38 2.54
N LEU A 32 -3.87 21.10 2.40
CA LEU A 32 -4.94 20.75 1.45
C LEU A 32 -5.36 21.93 0.58
N ASN A 33 -5.69 21.65 -0.69
CA ASN A 33 -6.45 22.55 -1.55
C ASN A 33 -7.95 22.36 -1.29
N ALA A 34 -8.60 23.33 -0.66
CA ALA A 34 -10.04 23.30 -0.40
C ALA A 34 -10.84 23.43 -1.69
N LEU A 35 -11.85 22.57 -1.83
CA LEU A 35 -12.81 22.62 -2.92
C LEU A 35 -14.12 23.22 -2.43
N ASP A 36 -14.67 24.10 -3.25
CA ASP A 36 -15.98 24.72 -3.05
C ASP A 36 -17.06 23.61 -2.95
N PRO A 37 -17.93 23.64 -1.93
CA PRO A 37 -18.90 22.57 -1.68
C PRO A 37 -19.86 22.28 -2.83
N ASP A 38 -20.20 23.29 -3.63
CA ASP A 38 -21.22 23.23 -4.68
C ASP A 38 -20.59 22.98 -6.06
N THR A 39 -19.51 23.69 -6.37
CA THR A 39 -18.91 23.71 -7.71
C THR A 39 -17.69 22.81 -7.86
N GLY A 40 -17.04 22.44 -6.75
CA GLY A 40 -15.77 21.72 -6.76
C GLY A 40 -14.58 22.51 -7.30
N ALA A 41 -14.74 23.82 -7.53
CA ALA A 41 -13.63 24.71 -7.86
C ALA A 41 -12.68 24.84 -6.66
N VAL A 42 -11.39 25.05 -6.92
CA VAL A 42 -10.41 25.29 -5.84
C VAL A 42 -10.66 26.68 -5.25
N GLU A 43 -10.95 26.75 -3.95
CA GLU A 43 -11.14 28.00 -3.22
C GLU A 43 -9.81 28.59 -2.73
N GLY A 44 -8.89 27.72 -2.32
CA GLY A 44 -7.56 28.07 -1.84
C GLY A 44 -6.95 27.01 -0.91
N GLU A 45 -5.84 27.37 -0.29
CA GLU A 45 -5.01 26.46 0.49
C GLU A 45 -5.36 26.51 1.99
N ILE A 46 -5.39 25.34 2.63
CA ILE A 46 -5.51 25.18 4.09
C ILE A 46 -4.22 24.52 4.57
N GLN A 47 -3.39 25.30 5.26
CA GLN A 47 -2.09 24.87 5.76
C GLN A 47 -1.86 25.39 7.18
N TYR A 48 -1.29 24.56 8.05
CA TYR A 48 -0.86 25.01 9.38
C TYR A 48 0.50 25.75 9.32
N THR A 49 1.30 25.45 8.29
CA THR A 49 2.56 26.12 7.93
C THR A 49 2.77 26.05 6.42
N THR A 50 3.28 27.13 5.83
CA THR A 50 3.65 27.18 4.41
C THR A 50 5.09 26.69 4.16
N ALA A 51 5.86 26.43 5.21
CA ALA A 51 7.27 26.04 5.11
C ALA A 51 7.47 24.65 4.47
N ASN A 52 6.42 23.84 4.39
CA ASN A 52 6.47 22.48 3.87
C ASN A 52 6.17 22.39 2.36
N GLY A 53 5.95 23.52 1.67
CA GLY A 53 5.65 23.56 0.24
C GLY A 53 4.16 23.56 -0.09
N ASP A 54 3.82 23.33 -1.36
CA ASP A 54 2.45 23.43 -1.86
C ASP A 54 1.61 22.19 -1.48
N PRO A 55 0.29 22.35 -1.24
CA PRO A 55 -0.58 21.23 -0.87
C PRO A 55 -0.63 20.10 -1.90
N ALA A 56 -0.37 18.88 -1.42
CA ALA A 56 -0.44 17.67 -2.24
C ALA A 56 -1.85 17.07 -2.32
N TRP A 57 -2.73 17.46 -1.40
CA TRP A 57 -4.07 16.92 -1.25
C TRP A 57 -5.14 17.91 -1.70
N LYS A 58 -6.30 17.39 -2.10
CA LYS A 58 -7.54 18.18 -2.22
C LYS A 58 -8.51 17.84 -1.10
N LEU A 59 -9.27 18.81 -0.62
CA LEU A 59 -10.35 18.64 0.34
C LEU A 59 -11.71 18.89 -0.32
N ALA A 60 -12.40 17.80 -0.64
CA ALA A 60 -13.79 17.84 -1.03
C ALA A 60 -14.70 18.05 0.19
N GLN A 61 -15.69 18.92 0.04
CA GLN A 61 -16.65 19.26 1.09
C GLN A 61 -18.09 19.11 0.59
N TRP A 62 -18.35 18.12 -0.27
CA TRP A 62 -19.61 18.00 -1.00
C TRP A 62 -20.83 18.21 -0.14
N ASN A 63 -21.75 19.01 -0.68
CA ASN A 63 -23.07 19.27 -0.11
C ASN A 63 -23.01 19.84 1.31
N SER A 64 -21.98 20.63 1.60
CA SER A 64 -21.86 21.41 2.84
C SER A 64 -22.61 22.71 2.71
N GLN A 65 -23.34 23.12 3.74
CA GLN A 65 -23.92 24.47 3.77
C GLN A 65 -22.89 25.60 3.87
N ALA A 66 -21.65 25.30 4.27
CA ALA A 66 -20.54 26.26 4.23
C ALA A 66 -19.18 25.57 4.13
N SER A 67 -18.24 26.25 3.47
CA SER A 67 -16.83 25.83 3.41
C SER A 67 -16.11 26.09 4.74
N VAL A 68 -15.15 25.23 5.09
CA VAL A 68 -14.18 25.49 6.15
C VAL A 68 -13.04 26.42 5.69
N TYR A 69 -12.90 26.63 4.37
CA TYR A 69 -11.98 27.61 3.83
C TYR A 69 -12.36 29.04 4.27
N GLY A 70 -11.37 29.89 4.48
CA GLY A 70 -11.55 31.25 4.98
C GLY A 70 -11.87 31.36 6.49
N GLN A 71 -12.11 30.25 7.19
CA GLN A 71 -12.25 30.26 8.65
C GLN A 71 -10.90 30.56 9.31
N SER A 72 -10.89 31.40 10.33
CA SER A 72 -9.67 31.63 11.13
C SER A 72 -9.38 30.40 12.00
N PRO A 73 -8.19 29.80 11.91
CA PRO A 73 -7.88 28.61 12.69
C PRO A 73 -7.74 28.93 14.17
N SER A 74 -8.13 27.98 15.01
CA SER A 74 -7.74 27.95 16.42
C SER A 74 -6.52 27.06 16.59
N VAL A 75 -5.59 27.45 17.47
CA VAL A 75 -4.39 26.65 17.78
C VAL A 75 -4.68 25.76 18.99
N LEU A 76 -4.51 24.45 18.82
CA LEU A 76 -4.68 23.46 19.86
C LEU A 76 -3.44 23.37 20.75
N GLN A 77 -3.56 22.74 21.93
CA GLN A 77 -2.45 22.58 22.87
C GLN A 77 -1.27 21.79 22.27
N SER A 78 -1.54 20.91 21.32
CA SER A 78 -0.54 20.16 20.55
C SER A 78 0.26 21.01 19.56
N GLY A 79 -0.15 22.26 19.31
CA GLY A 79 0.35 23.10 18.23
C GLY A 79 -0.34 22.85 16.89
N ALA A 80 -1.28 21.90 16.81
CA ALA A 80 -2.09 21.69 15.62
C ALA A 80 -3.12 22.82 15.43
N TYR A 81 -3.51 23.03 14.17
CA TYR A 81 -4.45 24.07 13.78
C TYR A 81 -5.79 23.41 13.47
N GLN A 82 -6.87 23.99 13.99
CA GLN A 82 -8.24 23.57 13.70
C GLN A 82 -8.97 24.67 12.93
N TRP A 83 -9.42 24.35 11.72
CA TRP A 83 -10.39 25.14 10.95
C TRP A 83 -11.76 24.51 11.11
N ALA A 84 -12.76 25.30 11.53
CA ALA A 84 -14.09 24.77 11.83
C ALA A 84 -15.18 25.80 11.56
N ASN A 85 -16.35 25.29 11.19
CA ASN A 85 -17.62 26.02 11.20
C ASN A 85 -18.68 25.14 11.89
N LEU A 86 -19.98 25.45 11.74
CA LEU A 86 -21.06 24.68 12.38
C LEU A 86 -21.21 23.25 11.85
N TYR A 87 -20.68 22.98 10.66
CA TYR A 87 -20.95 21.79 9.87
C TYR A 87 -19.75 20.85 9.79
N LYS A 88 -18.54 21.40 9.65
CA LYS A 88 -17.32 20.63 9.44
C LYS A 88 -16.16 21.21 10.23
N ALA A 89 -15.21 20.33 10.56
CA ALA A 89 -13.92 20.74 11.10
C ALA A 89 -12.80 19.87 10.57
N ILE A 90 -11.64 20.48 10.39
CA ILE A 90 -10.39 19.82 10.04
C ILE A 90 -9.30 20.22 11.05
N VAL A 91 -8.50 19.24 11.46
CA VAL A 91 -7.28 19.46 12.25
C VAL A 91 -6.08 18.88 11.51
N MET A 92 -5.03 19.68 11.38
CA MET A 92 -3.70 19.29 10.88
C MET A 92 -2.62 20.01 11.69
N GLY A 93 -1.44 19.43 11.80
CA GLY A 93 -0.38 20.03 12.62
C GLY A 93 0.96 19.30 12.58
N PRO A 94 1.86 19.66 13.51
CA PRO A 94 3.17 19.03 13.60
C PRO A 94 3.06 17.52 13.82
N THR A 95 3.99 16.78 13.20
CA THR A 95 4.09 15.32 13.37
C THR A 95 4.39 14.96 14.83
N ASN A 96 4.05 13.72 15.19
CA ASN A 96 4.33 13.14 16.52
C ASN A 96 3.65 13.89 17.68
N THR A 97 2.50 14.51 17.43
CA THR A 97 1.66 15.18 18.43
C THR A 97 0.34 14.43 18.61
N ALA A 98 -0.43 14.78 19.64
CA ALA A 98 -1.69 14.10 19.95
C ALA A 98 -2.76 14.26 18.84
N ASP A 99 -2.70 15.35 18.07
CA ASP A 99 -3.65 15.69 17.01
C ASP A 99 -3.10 15.41 15.60
N SER A 100 -1.93 14.76 15.49
CA SER A 100 -1.39 14.35 14.21
C SER A 100 -2.09 13.08 13.67
N ASP A 101 -2.19 12.85 12.36
CA ASP A 101 -1.71 13.72 11.28
C ASP A 101 -2.88 14.50 10.65
N LEU A 102 -4.05 13.87 10.54
CA LEU A 102 -5.27 14.48 10.03
C LEU A 102 -6.48 14.07 10.88
N LYS A 103 -7.33 15.03 11.22
CA LYS A 103 -8.67 14.76 11.79
C LYS A 103 -9.74 15.42 10.94
N LEU A 104 -10.74 14.65 10.54
CA LEU A 104 -11.90 15.10 9.78
C LEU A 104 -13.17 14.94 10.63
N THR A 105 -13.97 15.99 10.69
CA THR A 105 -15.23 16.03 11.45
C THR A 105 -16.36 16.50 10.55
N VAL A 106 -17.49 15.79 10.60
CA VAL A 106 -18.73 16.15 9.90
C VAL A 106 -19.89 16.13 10.88
N ASN A 107 -20.70 17.18 10.86
CA ASN A 107 -21.91 17.36 11.64
C ASN A 107 -23.12 17.48 10.72
N SER A 108 -23.56 16.35 10.18
CA SER A 108 -24.72 16.29 9.28
C SER A 108 -26.05 16.58 9.98
N ILE A 109 -26.08 16.55 11.32
CA ILE A 109 -27.23 17.04 12.09
C ILE A 109 -27.48 18.52 11.75
N ASN A 110 -26.42 19.33 11.74
CA ASN A 110 -26.52 20.74 11.36
C ASN A 110 -26.67 20.91 9.84
N GLU A 111 -25.98 20.12 9.01
CA GLU A 111 -26.13 20.18 7.54
C GLU A 111 -27.58 19.99 7.10
N HIS A 112 -28.33 19.15 7.82
CA HIS A 112 -29.71 18.83 7.49
C HIS A 112 -30.74 19.49 8.42
N ASN A 113 -30.32 20.42 9.29
CA ASN A 113 -31.19 21.05 10.29
C ASN A 113 -32.01 20.05 11.13
N GLY A 114 -31.43 18.89 11.43
CA GLY A 114 -32.04 17.82 12.22
C GLY A 114 -33.12 17.00 11.51
N VAL A 115 -33.26 17.11 10.18
CA VAL A 115 -34.28 16.39 9.39
C VAL A 115 -33.62 15.38 8.47
N TYR A 116 -34.08 14.13 8.50
CA TYR A 116 -33.60 13.13 7.55
C TYR A 116 -33.97 13.49 6.12
N GLN A 117 -33.00 13.34 5.23
CA GLN A 117 -33.20 13.52 3.81
C GLN A 117 -33.77 12.24 3.17
N THR A 118 -34.15 12.32 1.90
CA THR A 118 -34.64 11.20 1.09
C THR A 118 -33.53 10.68 0.16
N ASN A 119 -33.77 9.55 -0.53
CA ASN A 119 -32.75 8.90 -1.37
C ASN A 119 -32.12 9.80 -2.46
N ASN A 120 -32.82 10.85 -2.89
CA ASN A 120 -32.40 11.72 -3.98
C ASN A 120 -31.61 12.94 -3.52
N ASP A 121 -31.46 13.12 -2.21
CA ASP A 121 -30.86 14.32 -1.66
C ASP A 121 -29.34 14.19 -1.56
N GLU A 122 -28.71 15.34 -1.70
CA GLU A 122 -27.28 15.57 -1.63
C GLU A 122 -26.71 15.15 -0.26
N ARG A 123 -25.65 14.33 -0.28
CA ARG A 123 -25.06 13.71 0.92
C ARG A 123 -23.85 14.51 1.41
N PRO A 124 -23.85 15.01 2.66
CA PRO A 124 -22.69 15.70 3.20
C PRO A 124 -21.48 14.76 3.24
N ALA A 125 -20.41 15.16 2.56
CA ALA A 125 -19.16 14.41 2.55
C ALA A 125 -17.97 15.33 2.84
N MET A 126 -16.93 14.76 3.44
CA MET A 126 -15.65 15.43 3.65
C MET A 126 -14.53 14.46 3.34
N LEU A 127 -13.91 14.63 2.17
CA LEU A 127 -12.97 13.66 1.60
C LEU A 127 -11.66 14.35 1.24
N VAL A 128 -10.53 13.79 1.65
CA VAL A 128 -9.23 14.12 1.10
C VAL A 128 -8.95 13.26 -0.13
N SER A 129 -8.27 13.78 -1.14
CA SER A 129 -8.00 13.02 -2.37
C SER A 129 -6.67 13.39 -3.04
N GLN A 130 -6.13 12.43 -3.79
CA GLN A 130 -4.94 12.59 -4.63
C GLN A 130 -5.13 11.85 -5.97
N LYS A 131 -4.48 12.36 -7.01
CA LYS A 131 -4.20 11.59 -8.23
C LYS A 131 -2.82 10.95 -8.08
N ILE A 132 -2.72 9.68 -8.42
CA ILE A 132 -1.50 8.86 -8.24
C ILE A 132 -0.81 8.69 -9.59
N SER A 133 -1.51 8.08 -10.54
CA SER A 133 -0.99 7.81 -11.89
C SER A 133 -1.25 8.96 -12.88
N GLU A 134 -0.57 8.88 -14.02
CA GLU A 134 -0.80 9.71 -15.21
C GLU A 134 -2.29 9.81 -15.62
N PRO A 135 -2.72 10.89 -16.31
CA PRO A 135 -1.91 11.98 -16.88
C PRO A 135 -1.55 13.12 -15.91
N ASN A 136 -2.05 13.13 -14.66
CA ASN A 136 -1.84 14.26 -13.74
C ASN A 136 -1.62 13.84 -12.28
N GLY A 137 -1.26 12.58 -12.03
CA GLY A 137 -0.86 12.11 -10.72
C GLY A 137 0.61 12.38 -10.44
N HIS A 138 0.95 12.39 -9.16
CA HIS A 138 2.29 12.76 -8.69
C HIS A 138 3.37 11.70 -9.02
N ILE A 139 2.98 10.43 -9.17
CA ILE A 139 3.86 9.36 -9.64
C ILE A 139 3.94 9.36 -11.18
N GLY A 140 2.84 9.71 -11.86
CA GLY A 140 2.81 9.81 -13.32
C GLY A 140 3.07 8.48 -14.03
N VAL A 141 3.94 8.50 -15.05
CA VAL A 141 4.29 7.32 -15.88
C VAL A 141 5.00 6.22 -15.08
N ALA A 142 5.64 6.58 -13.96
CA ALA A 142 6.42 5.66 -13.14
C ALA A 142 5.54 4.76 -12.25
N SER A 143 4.22 4.99 -12.22
CA SER A 143 3.32 4.14 -11.46
C SER A 143 3.26 2.76 -12.12
N PRO A 144 3.46 1.67 -11.35
CA PRO A 144 3.47 0.33 -11.91
C PRO A 144 2.07 -0.09 -12.39
N TRP A 145 2.05 -0.99 -13.38
CA TRP A 145 0.84 -1.72 -13.77
C TRP A 145 0.48 -2.74 -12.69
N ILE A 146 -0.81 -3.09 -12.57
CA ILE A 146 -1.24 -4.11 -11.60
C ILE A 146 -0.49 -5.44 -11.81
N SER A 147 -0.26 -5.83 -13.06
CA SER A 147 0.50 -7.04 -13.39
C SER A 147 2.00 -6.99 -13.09
N GLU A 148 2.54 -5.81 -12.80
CA GLU A 148 3.94 -5.63 -12.41
C GLU A 148 4.11 -5.66 -10.90
N MET A 149 3.02 -5.69 -10.13
CA MET A 149 3.03 -5.75 -8.68
C MET A 149 3.07 -7.21 -8.22
N THR A 150 3.75 -7.44 -7.10
CA THR A 150 3.68 -8.68 -6.31
C THR A 150 2.99 -8.46 -4.97
N GLU A 151 3.00 -7.22 -4.47
CA GLU A 151 2.31 -6.79 -3.26
C GLU A 151 1.85 -5.33 -3.41
N LEU A 152 0.72 -5.01 -2.78
CA LEU A 152 0.18 -3.66 -2.63
C LEU A 152 -0.22 -3.44 -1.17
N ASN A 153 0.78 -3.13 -0.34
CA ASN A 153 0.67 -3.04 1.11
C ASN A 153 0.01 -1.74 1.55
N PHE A 154 -1.16 -1.86 2.13
CA PHE A 154 -1.90 -0.76 2.74
C PHE A 154 -1.59 -0.66 4.23
N ASN A 155 -1.54 0.57 4.75
CA ASN A 155 -1.49 0.83 6.18
C ASN A 155 -2.25 2.10 6.55
N VAL A 156 -3.00 2.06 7.64
CA VAL A 156 -3.53 3.25 8.32
C VAL A 156 -3.75 2.97 9.80
N ASP A 157 -3.39 3.93 10.64
CA ASP A 157 -3.90 4.00 12.01
C ASP A 157 -5.14 4.89 12.02
N ALA A 158 -6.28 4.35 12.41
CA ALA A 158 -7.54 5.06 12.50
C ALA A 158 -8.05 5.12 13.95
N LYS A 159 -8.61 6.27 14.32
CA LYS A 159 -9.26 6.49 15.62
C LYS A 159 -10.59 7.21 15.42
N LEU A 160 -11.67 6.48 15.70
CA LEU A 160 -13.00 7.08 15.82
C LEU A 160 -13.00 7.95 17.08
N CYS A 161 -12.83 9.26 16.91
CA CYS A 161 -12.70 10.19 18.02
C CYS A 161 -14.04 10.52 18.67
N TYR A 162 -15.07 10.62 17.85
CA TYR A 162 -16.41 11.01 18.27
C TYR A 162 -17.43 10.40 17.32
N ALA A 163 -18.53 9.90 17.88
CA ALA A 163 -19.66 9.39 17.12
C ALA A 163 -20.94 9.62 17.91
N ASN A 164 -21.79 10.53 17.44
CA ASN A 164 -23.12 10.75 17.96
C ASN A 164 -24.12 10.65 16.81
N HIS A 165 -25.05 9.72 16.93
CA HIS A 165 -26.07 9.42 15.92
C HIS A 165 -27.45 9.72 16.50
N ILE A 166 -28.26 10.47 15.76
CA ILE A 166 -29.67 10.65 16.10
C ILE A 166 -30.44 9.62 15.29
N TYR A 167 -31.26 8.79 15.95
CA TYR A 167 -32.22 7.90 15.32
C TYR A 167 -33.63 8.35 15.69
N THR A 168 -34.36 8.90 14.72
CA THR A 168 -35.71 9.47 14.91
C THR A 168 -36.61 9.19 13.71
N ASN A 169 -37.83 9.72 13.71
CA ASN A 169 -38.77 9.57 12.60
C ASN A 169 -38.13 10.01 11.26
N GLY A 170 -38.24 9.15 10.25
CA GLY A 170 -37.57 9.33 8.95
C GLY A 170 -36.26 8.56 8.79
N TYR A 171 -35.72 7.96 9.86
CA TYR A 171 -34.54 7.10 9.73
C TYR A 171 -34.81 5.89 8.83
N ASN A 172 -33.81 5.52 8.03
CA ASN A 172 -33.84 4.37 7.14
C ASN A 172 -32.41 3.86 6.98
N SER A 173 -32.10 2.72 7.60
CA SER A 173 -30.76 2.15 7.61
C SER A 173 -30.22 1.77 6.22
N LEU A 174 -31.06 1.69 5.18
CA LEU A 174 -30.61 1.44 3.82
C LEU A 174 -29.89 2.64 3.19
N ILE A 175 -30.15 3.86 3.67
CA ILE A 175 -29.61 5.10 3.09
C ILE A 175 -28.94 6.02 4.09
N HIS A 176 -29.37 5.99 5.36
CA HIS A 176 -28.87 6.85 6.42
C HIS A 176 -27.77 6.13 7.18
N ALA A 177 -26.57 6.70 7.09
CA ALA A 177 -25.35 6.17 7.68
C ALA A 177 -24.36 7.30 7.99
N ALA A 178 -23.36 6.98 8.79
CA ALA A 178 -22.09 7.67 8.85
C ALA A 178 -21.00 6.66 8.49
N GLN A 179 -20.33 6.88 7.37
CA GLN A 179 -19.32 5.96 6.86
C GLN A 179 -17.98 6.67 6.70
N PHE A 180 -16.90 6.03 7.15
CA PHE A 180 -15.54 6.46 6.84
C PHE A 180 -14.93 5.50 5.85
N LEU A 181 -14.53 6.02 4.70
CA LEU A 181 -14.21 5.25 3.50
C LEU A 181 -12.80 5.61 3.00
N VAL A 182 -12.13 4.63 2.42
CA VAL A 182 -10.95 4.81 1.55
C VAL A 182 -11.29 4.16 0.23
N TYR A 183 -11.18 4.89 -0.88
CA TYR A 183 -11.38 4.38 -2.23
C TYR A 183 -10.18 4.68 -3.11
N PHE A 184 -9.89 3.75 -4.00
CA PHE A 184 -8.93 3.84 -5.09
C PHE A 184 -9.68 3.65 -6.41
N THR A 185 -9.28 4.37 -7.45
CA THR A 185 -9.66 3.98 -8.81
C THR A 185 -8.66 2.93 -9.29
N VAL A 186 -9.16 1.77 -9.70
CA VAL A 186 -8.38 0.79 -10.49
C VAL A 186 -8.74 1.05 -11.94
N GLN A 187 -7.83 1.71 -12.65
CA GLN A 187 -8.14 2.43 -13.88
C GLN A 187 -7.31 1.92 -15.03
N ASN A 188 -7.97 1.70 -16.18
CA ASN A 188 -7.30 1.38 -17.41
C ASN A 188 -6.56 2.64 -17.89
N LEU A 189 -5.23 2.61 -17.84
CA LEU A 189 -4.37 3.73 -18.27
C LEU A 189 -3.53 3.38 -19.50
N ASN A 190 -3.79 2.23 -20.14
CA ASN A 190 -3.19 1.92 -21.43
C ASN A 190 -3.82 2.81 -22.51
N THR A 191 -3.07 3.81 -22.99
CA THR A 191 -3.52 4.76 -24.02
C THR A 191 -3.88 4.12 -25.37
N SER A 192 -3.51 2.86 -25.59
CA SER A 192 -3.89 2.09 -26.79
C SER A 192 -5.15 1.25 -26.59
N SER A 193 -5.67 1.14 -25.35
CA SER A 193 -6.89 0.41 -25.03
C SER A 193 -8.13 1.19 -25.44
N LEU A 194 -9.18 0.48 -25.89
CA LEU A 194 -10.51 1.07 -26.09
C LEU A 194 -11.17 1.48 -24.77
N ASP A 195 -10.76 0.88 -23.65
CA ASP A 195 -11.21 1.20 -22.30
C ASP A 195 -10.33 2.27 -21.64
N TYR A 196 -9.45 2.97 -22.36
CA TYR A 196 -8.59 3.99 -21.75
C TYR A 196 -9.41 5.02 -20.95
N GLY A 197 -9.07 5.15 -19.67
CA GLY A 197 -9.75 6.02 -18.71
C GLY A 197 -10.91 5.36 -17.95
N GLU A 198 -11.40 4.20 -18.38
CA GLU A 198 -12.42 3.42 -17.66
C GLU A 198 -11.85 2.80 -16.37
N TYR A 199 -12.68 2.65 -15.34
CA TYR A 199 -12.24 2.24 -14.01
C TYR A 199 -13.36 1.61 -13.19
N LEU A 200 -12.97 0.95 -12.10
CA LEU A 200 -13.83 0.60 -10.97
C LEU A 200 -13.36 1.33 -9.70
N TRP A 201 -14.27 1.45 -8.73
CA TRP A 201 -13.97 1.91 -7.38
C TRP A 201 -13.63 0.71 -6.49
N PHE A 202 -12.36 0.58 -6.12
CA PHE A 202 -11.92 -0.39 -5.12
C PHE A 202 -11.82 0.28 -3.77
N GLY A 203 -12.35 -0.29 -2.68
CA GLY A 203 -12.32 0.42 -1.41
C GLY A 203 -12.34 -0.40 -0.14
N LEU A 204 -12.01 0.31 0.94
CA LEU A 204 -12.05 -0.15 2.31
C LEU A 204 -12.99 0.75 3.09
N ARG A 205 -14.03 0.16 3.68
CA ARG A 205 -14.91 0.85 4.62
C ARG A 205 -14.37 0.67 6.02
N LEU A 206 -13.70 1.68 6.56
CA LEU A 206 -13.09 1.61 7.89
C LEU A 206 -14.13 1.69 9.02
N TYR A 207 -15.21 2.44 8.78
CA TYR A 207 -16.32 2.61 9.73
C TYR A 207 -17.66 2.70 8.99
N ASP A 208 -18.69 2.16 9.62
CA ASP A 208 -20.10 2.32 9.23
C ASP A 208 -20.94 2.11 10.48
N ASP A 209 -21.74 3.11 10.87
CA ASP A 209 -22.53 3.05 12.12
C ASP A 209 -23.58 1.93 12.14
N ARG A 210 -23.82 1.26 11.01
CA ARG A 210 -24.81 0.18 10.88
C ARG A 210 -24.23 -1.21 11.07
N VAL A 211 -22.91 -1.36 11.01
CA VAL A 211 -22.23 -2.67 11.10
C VAL A 211 -20.95 -2.56 11.91
N ASP A 212 -20.78 -3.47 12.88
CA ASP A 212 -19.60 -3.44 13.76
C ASP A 212 -18.29 -3.72 12.99
N LEU A 213 -18.30 -4.71 12.12
CA LEU A 213 -17.16 -5.09 11.27
C LEU A 213 -17.57 -4.96 9.79
N PRO A 214 -17.16 -3.89 9.10
CA PRO A 214 -17.41 -3.75 7.67
C PRO A 214 -16.70 -4.85 6.86
N GLY A 215 -17.46 -5.58 6.05
CA GLY A 215 -16.97 -6.59 5.10
C GLY A 215 -17.36 -6.27 3.65
N LEU A 216 -17.27 -7.29 2.79
CA LEU A 216 -17.47 -7.19 1.35
C LEU A 216 -18.83 -6.60 0.96
N ALA A 217 -18.82 -5.60 0.08
CA ALA A 217 -19.99 -5.06 -0.59
C ALA A 217 -19.65 -4.72 -2.04
N VAL A 218 -20.37 -5.35 -2.97
CA VAL A 218 -20.25 -5.13 -4.42
C VAL A 218 -21.55 -4.53 -4.93
N LYS A 219 -21.50 -3.36 -5.56
CA LYS A 219 -22.69 -2.64 -6.04
C LYS A 219 -22.33 -1.67 -7.16
N GLU A 220 -23.33 -1.26 -7.91
CA GLU A 220 -23.19 -0.11 -8.82
C GLU A 220 -23.12 1.19 -8.03
N ASP A 221 -22.21 2.08 -8.43
CA ASP A 221 -22.27 3.47 -8.07
C ASP A 221 -23.26 4.20 -8.98
N ILE A 222 -24.36 4.68 -8.40
CA ILE A 222 -25.38 5.44 -9.14
C ILE A 222 -24.81 6.75 -9.70
N GLY A 223 -23.81 7.34 -9.04
CA GLY A 223 -23.22 8.62 -9.46
C GLY A 223 -22.39 8.52 -10.74
N THR A 224 -21.58 7.46 -10.86
CA THR A 224 -20.65 7.27 -11.98
C THR A 224 -21.03 6.14 -12.95
N GLY A 225 -21.99 5.30 -12.57
CA GLY A 225 -22.33 4.06 -13.28
C GLY A 225 -21.24 2.98 -13.20
N LYS A 226 -20.21 3.17 -12.36
CA LYS A 226 -19.09 2.24 -12.22
C LYS A 226 -19.36 1.21 -11.14
N LEU A 227 -18.63 0.09 -11.18
CA LEU A 227 -18.64 -0.89 -10.10
C LEU A 227 -17.94 -0.31 -8.86
N ILE A 228 -18.57 -0.43 -7.70
CA ILE A 228 -17.93 -0.35 -6.39
C ILE A 228 -17.67 -1.77 -5.90
N TYR A 229 -16.41 -2.08 -5.63
CA TYR A 229 -15.96 -3.28 -4.97
C TYR A 229 -15.28 -2.88 -3.66
N ASN A 230 -16.01 -2.99 -2.54
CA ASN A 230 -15.52 -2.56 -1.24
C ASN A 230 -15.33 -3.78 -0.32
N ILE A 231 -14.10 -4.09 0.06
CA ILE A 231 -13.77 -5.25 0.90
C ILE A 231 -13.99 -5.01 2.40
N GLY A 232 -14.25 -3.76 2.80
CA GLY A 232 -14.32 -3.39 4.21
C GLY A 232 -12.94 -3.49 4.89
N ILE A 233 -12.94 -3.88 6.16
CA ILE A 233 -11.71 -4.16 6.93
C ILE A 233 -11.69 -5.59 7.49
N GLU A 234 -12.77 -6.35 7.31
CA GLU A 234 -12.90 -7.75 7.72
C GLU A 234 -11.72 -8.64 7.29
N PRO A 235 -11.13 -8.51 6.08
CA PRO A 235 -9.97 -9.32 5.70
C PRO A 235 -8.74 -9.15 6.60
N PHE A 236 -8.59 -7.98 7.24
CA PHE A 236 -7.40 -7.62 8.01
C PHE A 236 -7.67 -7.51 9.51
N CYS A 237 -8.93 -7.63 9.94
CA CYS A 237 -9.37 -7.30 11.28
C CYS A 237 -10.43 -8.28 11.78
N THR A 238 -10.31 -8.70 13.05
CA THR A 238 -11.30 -9.57 13.71
C THR A 238 -12.48 -8.82 14.35
N ASN A 239 -12.41 -7.49 14.42
CA ASN A 239 -13.43 -6.63 15.02
C ASN A 239 -13.43 -5.24 14.34
N GLY A 240 -14.42 -4.39 14.67
CA GLY A 240 -14.52 -3.02 14.20
C GLY A 240 -13.55 -2.02 14.84
N LEU A 241 -13.79 -0.74 14.56
CA LEU A 241 -13.21 0.37 15.33
C LEU A 241 -13.93 0.52 16.67
N ALA A 242 -13.18 0.83 17.72
CA ALA A 242 -13.72 1.18 19.03
C ALA A 242 -13.59 2.70 19.27
N LEU A 243 -14.63 3.32 19.80
CA LEU A 243 -14.64 4.75 20.10
C LEU A 243 -13.48 5.13 21.02
N GLY A 244 -12.69 6.13 20.63
CA GLY A 244 -11.58 6.67 21.40
C GLY A 244 -10.31 5.81 21.40
N ALA A 245 -10.30 4.66 20.72
CA ALA A 245 -9.13 3.79 20.60
C ALA A 245 -8.49 3.88 19.21
N TRP A 246 -7.16 3.81 19.17
CA TRP A 246 -6.43 3.63 17.92
C TRP A 246 -6.54 2.19 17.45
N LYS A 247 -6.64 2.01 16.14
CA LYS A 247 -6.56 0.72 15.50
C LYS A 247 -5.67 0.83 14.26
N ASN A 248 -4.71 -0.09 14.15
CA ASN A 248 -3.96 -0.29 12.93
C ASN A 248 -4.73 -1.22 12.00
N ILE A 249 -4.84 -0.83 10.73
CA ILE A 249 -5.46 -1.60 9.66
C ILE A 249 -4.41 -1.69 8.57
N SER A 250 -3.89 -2.89 8.33
CA SER A 250 -2.80 -3.12 7.38
C SER A 250 -2.91 -4.50 6.73
N GLY A 251 -2.51 -4.58 5.47
CA GLY A 251 -2.47 -5.82 4.71
C GLY A 251 -2.25 -5.58 3.22
N ASP A 252 -2.00 -6.67 2.50
CA ASP A 252 -1.85 -6.66 1.05
C ASP A 252 -3.21 -6.55 0.35
N LEU A 253 -3.36 -5.53 -0.50
CA LEU A 253 -4.56 -5.26 -1.27
C LEU A 253 -4.54 -5.91 -2.66
N LEU A 254 -3.38 -6.36 -3.16
CA LEU A 254 -3.24 -6.78 -4.55
C LEU A 254 -4.21 -7.92 -4.93
N PRO A 255 -4.35 -9.02 -4.15
CA PRO A 255 -5.30 -10.08 -4.48
C PRO A 255 -6.75 -9.59 -4.56
N TYR A 256 -7.12 -8.62 -3.71
CA TYR A 256 -8.48 -8.06 -3.70
C TYR A 256 -8.72 -7.08 -4.86
N VAL A 257 -7.67 -6.41 -5.34
CA VAL A 257 -7.72 -5.58 -6.55
C VAL A 257 -7.91 -6.47 -7.78
N GLU A 258 -7.22 -7.60 -7.85
CA GLU A 258 -7.41 -8.61 -8.91
C GLU A 258 -8.83 -9.18 -8.89
N ASP A 259 -9.34 -9.58 -7.71
CA ASP A 259 -10.73 -10.02 -7.54
C ASP A 259 -11.75 -8.95 -7.98
N ALA A 260 -11.46 -7.67 -7.74
CA ALA A 260 -12.33 -6.58 -8.15
C ALA A 260 -12.36 -6.40 -9.68
N LEU A 261 -11.21 -6.51 -10.35
CA LEU A 261 -11.12 -6.46 -11.81
C LEU A 261 -11.85 -7.66 -12.44
N ASP A 262 -11.62 -8.85 -11.92
CA ASP A 262 -12.31 -10.06 -12.35
C ASP A 262 -13.82 -9.92 -12.20
N ALA A 263 -14.30 -9.39 -11.07
CA ALA A 263 -15.71 -9.12 -10.86
C ALA A 263 -16.26 -8.08 -11.85
N ALA A 264 -15.51 -7.00 -12.12
CA ALA A 264 -15.92 -5.98 -13.09
C ALA A 264 -16.04 -6.53 -14.52
N TRP A 265 -15.14 -7.43 -14.92
CA TRP A 265 -15.21 -8.11 -16.21
C TRP A 265 -16.40 -9.06 -16.28
N GLN A 266 -16.60 -9.88 -15.25
CA GLN A 266 -17.71 -10.84 -15.19
C GLN A 266 -19.08 -10.16 -15.15
N LEU A 267 -19.19 -9.03 -14.47
CA LEU A 267 -20.43 -8.26 -14.37
C LEU A 267 -20.66 -7.31 -15.55
N GLY A 268 -19.69 -7.18 -16.46
CA GLY A 268 -19.82 -6.39 -17.68
C GLY A 268 -19.64 -4.88 -17.49
N TYR A 269 -18.97 -4.44 -16.43
CA TYR A 269 -18.61 -3.03 -16.22
C TYR A 269 -17.37 -2.60 -17.01
N LEU A 270 -16.48 -3.56 -17.33
CA LEU A 270 -15.26 -3.35 -18.10
C LEU A 270 -15.19 -4.45 -19.17
N THR A 271 -15.37 -4.11 -20.45
CA THR A 271 -15.68 -5.11 -21.48
C THR A 271 -14.67 -5.22 -22.63
N ASN A 272 -13.83 -4.21 -22.85
CA ASN A 272 -12.92 -4.20 -24.00
C ASN A 272 -11.47 -4.55 -23.61
N SER A 273 -11.10 -4.40 -22.34
CA SER A 273 -9.84 -4.88 -21.77
C SER A 273 -10.09 -5.77 -20.55
N MET A 274 -9.63 -7.02 -20.62
CA MET A 274 -9.75 -8.03 -19.56
C MET A 274 -8.38 -8.61 -19.20
N THR A 275 -7.43 -7.72 -18.90
CA THR A 275 -6.06 -8.08 -18.52
C THR A 275 -5.53 -7.07 -17.50
N TYR A 276 -4.81 -7.54 -16.47
CA TYR A 276 -4.22 -6.67 -15.45
C TYR A 276 -3.15 -5.72 -16.02
N ASN A 277 -2.57 -6.05 -17.18
CA ASN A 277 -1.56 -5.25 -17.88
C ASN A 277 -2.01 -3.85 -18.28
N ASP A 278 -3.33 -3.62 -18.33
CA ASP A 278 -3.87 -2.33 -18.76
C ASP A 278 -4.26 -1.43 -17.59
N TYR A 279 -4.20 -1.92 -16.35
CA TYR A 279 -4.71 -1.21 -15.18
C TYR A 279 -3.60 -0.73 -14.25
N LYS A 280 -3.83 0.41 -13.61
CA LYS A 280 -3.01 0.98 -12.52
C LYS A 280 -3.92 1.48 -11.40
N ILE A 281 -3.33 1.78 -10.24
CA ILE A 281 -3.98 2.62 -9.24
C ILE A 281 -3.97 4.08 -9.73
N GLY A 282 -5.14 4.59 -10.13
CA GLY A 282 -5.26 5.89 -10.80
C GLY A 282 -5.26 7.07 -9.83
N ALA A 283 -6.16 7.03 -8.85
CA ALA A 283 -6.41 8.09 -7.88
C ALA A 283 -7.00 7.49 -6.61
N MET A 284 -7.10 8.31 -5.56
CA MET A 284 -7.70 7.88 -4.31
C MET A 284 -8.49 8.99 -3.63
N ASN A 285 -9.44 8.60 -2.78
CA ASN A 285 -10.05 9.47 -1.79
C ASN A 285 -10.22 8.76 -0.44
N MET A 286 -10.23 9.54 0.64
CA MET A 286 -10.47 9.06 1.99
C MET A 286 -11.28 10.08 2.78
N GLY A 287 -12.29 9.63 3.53
CA GLY A 287 -12.98 10.50 4.47
C GLY A 287 -14.39 10.07 4.81
N TRP A 288 -15.20 11.04 5.23
CA TRP A 288 -16.57 10.84 5.68
C TRP A 288 -17.58 10.98 4.54
N GLU A 289 -18.53 10.04 4.47
CA GLU A 289 -19.84 10.21 3.83
C GLU A 289 -20.93 10.03 4.89
N VAL A 290 -21.76 11.05 5.10
CA VAL A 290 -22.68 11.09 6.26
C VAL A 290 -24.12 11.41 5.85
N PRO A 291 -24.79 10.55 5.07
CA PRO A 291 -26.20 10.75 4.72
C PRO A 291 -27.18 10.66 5.91
N GLY A 292 -26.78 10.06 7.03
CA GLY A 292 -27.59 10.04 8.26
C GLY A 292 -27.47 11.32 9.07
N LEU A 293 -28.22 11.44 10.17
CA LEU A 293 -28.08 12.54 11.14
C LEU A 293 -27.04 12.20 12.19
N SER A 294 -25.79 12.59 11.95
CA SER A 294 -24.67 12.27 12.82
C SER A 294 -23.72 13.44 13.01
N CYS A 295 -23.04 13.46 14.15
CA CYS A 295 -21.83 14.26 14.34
C CYS A 295 -20.70 13.30 14.67
N VAL A 296 -19.72 13.22 13.76
CA VAL A 296 -18.68 12.19 13.75
C VAL A 296 -17.32 12.81 13.49
N ALA A 297 -16.28 12.22 14.10
CA ALA A 297 -14.90 12.62 13.87
C ALA A 297 -13.98 11.40 13.78
N MET A 298 -13.13 11.36 12.75
CA MET A 298 -12.09 10.36 12.56
C MET A 298 -10.75 11.06 12.57
N GLN A 299 -9.79 10.49 13.29
CA GLN A 299 -8.39 10.88 13.22
C GLN A 299 -7.62 9.74 12.56
N VAL A 300 -6.72 10.08 11.64
CA VAL A 300 -5.86 9.13 10.93
C VAL A 300 -4.40 9.57 10.99
N LYS A 301 -3.50 8.59 10.96
CA LYS A 301 -2.06 8.78 10.83
C LYS A 301 -1.42 7.53 10.23
N ASN A 302 -0.15 7.64 9.86
CA ASN A 302 0.61 6.53 9.24
C ASN A 302 -0.15 5.95 8.02
N PHE A 303 -0.81 6.82 7.25
CA PHE A 303 -1.51 6.39 6.05
C PHE A 303 -0.48 6.07 4.97
N GLY A 304 -0.56 4.94 4.27
CA GLY A 304 0.40 4.58 3.24
C GLY A 304 -0.15 3.51 2.30
N LEU A 305 0.36 3.51 1.06
CA LEU A 305 0.09 2.49 0.06
C LEU A 305 1.40 2.20 -0.67
N GLU A 306 2.09 1.16 -0.23
CA GLU A 306 3.39 0.77 -0.74
C GLU A 306 3.26 -0.42 -1.68
N THR A 307 4.09 -0.49 -2.72
CA THR A 307 4.10 -1.64 -3.63
C THR A 307 5.49 -2.23 -3.80
N TYR A 308 5.53 -3.55 -3.95
CA TYR A 308 6.68 -4.30 -4.43
C TYR A 308 6.35 -4.97 -5.76
N GLY A 309 7.35 -5.21 -6.61
CA GLY A 309 7.18 -5.91 -7.87
C GLY A 309 8.32 -5.69 -8.85
N LEU A 310 8.04 -5.77 -10.15
CA LEU A 310 9.00 -5.82 -11.24
C LEU A 310 10.13 -4.80 -11.13
N TYR A 311 9.77 -3.55 -10.83
CA TYR A 311 10.70 -2.42 -10.71
C TYR A 311 11.06 -2.08 -9.26
N PHE A 312 10.40 -2.72 -8.29
CA PHE A 312 10.55 -2.45 -6.86
C PHE A 312 10.61 -3.78 -6.09
N PRO A 313 11.63 -4.62 -6.34
CA PRO A 313 11.68 -5.96 -5.77
C PRO A 313 11.73 -5.92 -4.24
N LYS A 314 10.95 -6.80 -3.60
CA LYS A 314 10.90 -6.92 -2.14
C LYS A 314 12.26 -7.37 -1.57
N PRO A 315 12.83 -6.63 -0.60
CA PRO A 315 13.97 -7.13 0.16
C PRO A 315 13.48 -8.16 1.19
N TYR A 316 14.33 -9.16 1.48
CA TYR A 316 14.07 -10.13 2.53
C TYR A 316 14.99 -9.87 3.71
N GLU A 317 14.42 -9.60 4.87
CA GLU A 317 15.12 -9.04 6.03
C GLU A 317 15.06 -9.94 7.27
N PHE A 318 14.11 -10.88 7.32
CA PHE A 318 13.96 -11.85 8.40
C PHE A 318 13.89 -11.19 9.80
N ASN A 319 13.28 -10.00 9.86
CA ASN A 319 13.24 -9.14 11.05
C ASN A 319 12.11 -9.46 12.03
N VAL A 320 11.13 -10.26 11.61
CA VAL A 320 10.00 -10.68 12.44
C VAL A 320 10.25 -12.11 12.92
N ASN A 321 10.28 -12.30 14.25
CA ASN A 321 10.53 -13.61 14.83
C ASN A 321 9.51 -14.66 14.35
N GLY A 322 10.01 -15.77 13.83
CA GLY A 322 9.22 -16.89 13.30
C GLY A 322 8.67 -16.69 11.89
N ASP A 323 8.72 -15.48 11.35
CA ASP A 323 8.28 -15.17 9.99
C ASP A 323 9.41 -15.45 9.00
N ARG A 324 9.18 -16.38 8.07
CA ARG A 324 10.16 -16.81 7.07
C ARG A 324 10.08 -15.97 5.79
N GLU A 325 9.19 -14.96 5.73
CA GLU A 325 8.97 -14.13 4.55
C GLU A 325 8.77 -14.98 3.28
N ASP A 326 8.00 -16.05 3.44
CA ASP A 326 7.67 -17.07 2.44
C ASP A 326 8.84 -17.89 1.87
N TRP A 327 10.04 -17.77 2.44
CA TRP A 327 11.14 -18.67 2.13
C TRP A 327 10.93 -20.06 2.74
N ALA A 328 11.23 -21.08 1.94
CA ALA A 328 11.33 -22.47 2.37
C ALA A 328 12.79 -22.92 2.44
N PHE A 329 13.05 -24.06 3.09
CA PHE A 329 14.39 -24.63 3.14
C PHE A 329 14.38 -26.15 2.95
N ALA A 330 15.50 -26.69 2.46
CA ALA A 330 15.75 -28.12 2.32
C ALA A 330 17.18 -28.46 2.75
N ASN A 331 17.38 -29.66 3.29
CA ASN A 331 18.68 -30.16 3.77
C ASN A 331 19.36 -29.27 4.82
N LEU A 332 18.57 -28.45 5.50
CA LEU A 332 18.94 -27.57 6.61
C LEU A 332 18.07 -27.92 7.83
N THR A 333 18.54 -27.59 9.02
CA THR A 333 17.75 -27.68 10.25
C THR A 333 17.85 -26.35 10.98
N GLU A 334 16.73 -25.67 11.15
CA GLU A 334 16.70 -24.39 11.86
C GLU A 334 17.18 -24.54 13.31
N VAL A 335 17.93 -23.55 13.79
CA VAL A 335 18.39 -23.49 15.20
C VAL A 335 17.26 -23.01 16.12
N TYR A 336 16.39 -22.15 15.60
CA TYR A 336 15.17 -21.65 16.25
C TYR A 336 13.95 -22.04 15.40
N ASP A 337 12.74 -21.79 15.88
CA ASP A 337 11.53 -21.93 15.05
C ASP A 337 11.40 -20.72 14.11
N GLY A 338 12.15 -20.73 13.01
CA GLY A 338 12.23 -19.63 12.05
C GLY A 338 13.26 -18.55 12.40
N PRO A 339 13.22 -17.39 11.71
CA PRO A 339 14.05 -16.24 12.04
C PRO A 339 13.89 -15.78 13.48
N TYR A 340 14.97 -15.27 14.05
CA TYR A 340 14.99 -14.82 15.44
C TYR A 340 16.01 -13.69 15.63
N ASN A 341 15.56 -12.55 16.15
CA ASN A 341 16.36 -11.34 16.35
C ASN A 341 17.06 -10.83 15.06
N GLY A 342 16.33 -10.81 13.94
CA GLY A 342 16.81 -10.25 12.67
C GLY A 342 17.74 -11.15 11.88
N VAL A 343 17.81 -12.44 12.21
CA VAL A 343 18.62 -13.43 11.48
C VAL A 343 17.95 -14.78 11.43
N TRP A 344 18.18 -15.54 10.36
CA TRP A 344 17.73 -16.92 10.20
C TRP A 344 18.91 -17.88 10.23
N ILE A 345 18.99 -18.70 11.28
CA ILE A 345 20.17 -19.55 11.55
C ILE A 345 19.79 -21.02 11.42
N PHE A 346 20.66 -21.76 10.74
CA PHE A 346 20.53 -23.18 10.49
C PHE A 346 21.79 -23.93 10.92
N THR A 347 21.62 -25.23 11.19
CA THR A 347 22.69 -26.22 11.11
C THR A 347 22.58 -26.95 9.78
N ALA A 348 23.71 -27.16 9.12
CA ALA A 348 23.77 -27.82 7.82
C ALA A 348 24.59 -29.11 7.94
N SER A 349 23.93 -30.26 8.09
CA SER A 349 24.61 -31.57 8.26
C SER A 349 24.59 -32.45 7.00
N GLN A 350 23.92 -31.99 5.93
CA GLN A 350 23.69 -32.75 4.70
C GLN A 350 24.27 -32.02 3.49
N SER A 351 24.44 -32.73 2.37
CA SER A 351 24.82 -32.13 1.09
C SER A 351 23.65 -31.39 0.45
N GLY A 352 23.95 -30.29 -0.28
CA GLY A 352 22.94 -29.49 -0.96
C GLY A 352 21.93 -28.80 -0.03
N PRO A 353 22.38 -28.06 1.01
CA PRO A 353 21.50 -27.18 1.77
C PRO A 353 20.95 -26.07 0.88
N GLN A 354 19.66 -25.79 1.00
CA GLN A 354 18.95 -24.87 0.11
C GLN A 354 17.99 -23.99 0.89
N LEU A 355 17.95 -22.72 0.53
CA LEU A 355 16.89 -21.77 0.82
C LEU A 355 16.20 -21.46 -0.50
N ILE A 356 14.90 -21.74 -0.57
CA ILE A 356 14.09 -21.60 -1.77
C ILE A 356 13.17 -20.42 -1.54
N GLY A 357 13.36 -19.36 -2.33
CA GLY A 357 12.59 -18.13 -2.20
C GLY A 357 11.17 -18.27 -2.73
N PRO A 358 10.28 -17.34 -2.34
CA PRO A 358 8.94 -17.26 -2.90
C PRO A 358 8.97 -16.86 -4.38
N GLU A 359 7.80 -16.85 -5.00
CA GLU A 359 7.65 -16.21 -6.31
C GLU A 359 7.93 -14.71 -6.17
N ILE A 360 8.66 -14.17 -7.14
CA ILE A 360 9.03 -12.76 -7.23
C ILE A 360 8.80 -12.27 -8.65
N LEU A 361 8.92 -10.97 -8.84
CA LEU A 361 8.99 -10.38 -10.16
C LEU A 361 10.05 -9.29 -10.12
N VAL A 362 11.14 -9.46 -10.87
CA VAL A 362 12.28 -8.53 -10.88
C VAL A 362 12.77 -8.33 -12.30
N ASP A 363 12.90 -7.08 -12.73
CA ASP A 363 13.54 -6.76 -14.01
C ASP A 363 15.05 -6.98 -13.90
N ALA A 364 15.55 -7.96 -14.64
CA ALA A 364 16.94 -8.41 -14.56
C ALA A 364 17.94 -7.32 -15.00
N GLU A 365 17.55 -6.45 -15.94
CA GLU A 365 18.38 -5.36 -16.45
C GLU A 365 18.50 -4.23 -15.41
N MET A 366 17.41 -3.93 -14.71
CA MET A 366 17.41 -2.92 -13.65
C MET A 366 18.15 -3.40 -12.39
N TYR A 367 18.07 -4.69 -12.04
CA TYR A 367 18.69 -5.25 -10.84
C TYR A 367 19.69 -6.38 -11.16
N PRO A 368 20.88 -6.07 -11.69
CA PRO A 368 21.87 -7.09 -12.07
C PRO A 368 22.61 -7.71 -10.88
N LYS A 369 22.32 -7.28 -9.64
CA LYS A 369 23.01 -7.75 -8.44
C LYS A 369 22.04 -8.19 -7.36
N VAL A 370 22.37 -9.30 -6.71
CA VAL A 370 21.72 -9.77 -5.47
C VAL A 370 22.77 -9.78 -4.38
N ILE A 371 22.45 -9.22 -3.23
CA ILE A 371 23.38 -9.13 -2.10
C ILE A 371 22.78 -9.84 -0.91
N VAL A 372 23.60 -10.72 -0.35
CA VAL A 372 23.23 -11.57 0.77
C VAL A 372 24.18 -11.26 1.91
N LYS A 373 23.64 -10.86 3.05
CA LYS A 373 24.42 -10.78 4.29
C LYS A 373 24.26 -12.09 5.03
N MET A 374 25.37 -12.81 5.18
CA MET A 374 25.36 -14.15 5.77
C MET A 374 26.62 -14.44 6.58
N ALA A 375 26.53 -15.45 7.43
CA ALA A 375 27.62 -15.97 8.23
C ALA A 375 27.72 -17.49 8.04
N ASN A 376 28.95 -18.00 7.97
CA ASN A 376 29.23 -19.42 7.91
C ASN A 376 30.30 -19.76 8.94
N ALA A 377 29.98 -20.66 9.88
CA ALA A 377 30.84 -21.09 10.98
C ALA A 377 31.58 -22.42 10.72
N GLY A 378 31.52 -22.95 9.49
CA GLY A 378 32.11 -24.24 9.11
C GLY A 378 33.63 -24.27 8.91
N ASN A 379 34.18 -25.42 8.56
CA ASN A 379 35.61 -25.65 8.36
C ASN A 379 36.07 -25.37 6.90
N PRO A 380 37.36 -25.03 6.64
CA PRO A 380 37.83 -24.45 5.36
C PRO A 380 37.92 -25.49 4.22
N ALA A 381 38.16 -25.21 2.94
CA ALA A 381 37.98 -24.04 2.04
C ALA A 381 37.51 -24.54 0.64
N ALA A 382 37.16 -25.83 0.49
CA ALA A 382 36.62 -26.39 -0.76
C ALA A 382 35.08 -26.37 -0.81
N ALA A 383 34.42 -26.12 0.33
CA ALA A 383 32.96 -26.09 0.46
C ALA A 383 32.40 -24.71 0.89
N SER A 384 33.27 -23.72 1.12
CA SER A 384 32.92 -22.34 1.50
C SER A 384 32.54 -21.52 0.26
N VAL A 385 31.57 -22.04 -0.48
CA VAL A 385 31.00 -21.42 -1.68
C VAL A 385 29.51 -21.32 -1.46
N ALA A 386 28.97 -20.11 -1.55
CA ALA A 386 27.54 -19.91 -1.69
C ALA A 386 27.21 -19.86 -3.19
N GLN A 387 26.05 -20.38 -3.56
CA GLN A 387 25.58 -20.39 -4.93
C GLN A 387 24.15 -19.87 -4.98
N LEU A 388 23.93 -18.81 -5.74
CA LEU A 388 22.60 -18.28 -6.02
C LEU A 388 22.13 -18.85 -7.34
N PHE A 389 20.95 -19.43 -7.36
CA PHE A 389 20.23 -19.88 -8.54
C PHE A 389 19.03 -18.97 -8.78
N TRP A 390 18.61 -18.87 -10.03
CA TRP A 390 17.40 -18.12 -10.39
C TRP A 390 16.59 -18.86 -11.46
N LYS A 391 15.33 -18.46 -11.55
CA LYS A 391 14.41 -18.79 -12.65
C LYS A 391 14.03 -17.51 -13.37
N CYS A 392 13.90 -17.61 -14.69
CA CYS A 392 13.29 -16.61 -15.54
C CYS A 392 11.87 -17.04 -15.93
N THR A 393 11.06 -16.09 -16.41
CA THR A 393 9.72 -16.38 -16.97
C THR A 393 9.77 -17.54 -17.97
N GLY A 394 8.91 -18.55 -17.76
CA GLY A 394 8.83 -19.78 -18.57
C GLY A 394 9.62 -20.97 -18.03
N ASP A 395 10.47 -20.78 -17.02
CA ASP A 395 11.21 -21.88 -16.41
C ASP A 395 10.37 -22.72 -15.46
N THR A 396 10.58 -24.04 -15.50
CA THR A 396 9.90 -24.99 -14.59
C THR A 396 10.81 -25.46 -13.45
N SER A 397 12.13 -25.28 -13.56
CA SER A 397 13.11 -25.77 -12.57
C SER A 397 14.37 -24.91 -12.56
N PHE A 398 15.10 -24.92 -11.44
CA PHE A 398 16.43 -24.30 -11.34
C PHE A 398 17.45 -25.11 -12.16
N SER A 399 18.43 -24.43 -12.74
CA SER A 399 19.50 -25.06 -13.53
C SER A 399 20.88 -24.53 -13.12
N GLU A 400 21.93 -25.35 -13.31
CA GLU A 400 23.31 -24.90 -13.06
C GLU A 400 23.76 -23.76 -13.98
N ALA A 401 23.22 -23.69 -15.20
CA ALA A 401 23.51 -22.58 -16.12
C ALA A 401 23.04 -21.23 -15.55
N ARG A 402 21.86 -21.22 -14.89
CA ARG A 402 21.33 -20.04 -14.18
C ARG A 402 21.73 -20.04 -12.72
N SER A 403 23.04 -19.93 -12.51
CA SER A 403 23.58 -19.81 -11.18
C SER A 403 24.88 -19.01 -11.10
N LYS A 404 25.11 -18.40 -9.94
CA LYS A 404 26.32 -17.63 -9.65
C LYS A 404 26.92 -18.11 -8.34
N LYS A 405 28.22 -18.41 -8.37
CA LYS A 405 28.98 -18.82 -7.18
C LYS A 405 29.80 -17.66 -6.65
N VAL A 406 29.86 -17.55 -5.32
CA VAL A 406 30.75 -16.64 -4.60
C VAL A 406 31.49 -17.40 -3.50
N ASN A 407 32.77 -17.12 -3.34
CA ASN A 407 33.54 -17.65 -2.22
C ASN A 407 33.13 -16.90 -0.95
N ILE A 408 32.84 -17.63 0.11
CA ILE A 408 32.45 -17.08 1.41
C ILE A 408 33.46 -17.45 2.49
N GLY A 409 33.45 -16.68 3.57
CA GLY A 409 34.24 -16.97 4.76
C GLY A 409 33.69 -18.19 5.51
N ASN A 410 34.49 -18.70 6.43
CA ASN A 410 34.13 -19.86 7.26
C ASN A 410 34.52 -19.65 8.75
N GLY A 411 34.85 -18.42 9.14
CA GLY A 411 35.23 -18.07 10.51
C GLY A 411 34.07 -17.60 11.38
N GLY A 412 32.83 -17.75 10.91
CA GLY A 412 31.69 -16.99 11.40
C GLY A 412 31.77 -15.50 11.00
N GLY A 413 31.01 -14.67 11.69
CA GLY A 413 30.88 -13.25 11.40
C GLY A 413 29.96 -12.96 10.22
N TRP A 414 29.18 -11.89 10.32
CA TRP A 414 28.24 -11.47 9.29
C TRP A 414 28.96 -10.66 8.22
N VAL A 415 28.92 -11.14 6.98
CA VAL A 415 29.58 -10.52 5.82
C VAL A 415 28.59 -10.41 4.67
N GLU A 416 28.63 -9.28 3.96
CA GLU A 416 27.88 -9.07 2.72
C GLU A 416 28.60 -9.70 1.53
N TYR A 417 27.89 -10.51 0.76
CA TYR A 417 28.35 -11.12 -0.47
C TYR A 417 27.47 -10.70 -1.63
N THR A 418 28.10 -10.17 -2.67
CA THR A 418 27.41 -9.75 -3.90
C THR A 418 27.50 -10.84 -4.97
N PHE A 419 26.35 -11.34 -5.39
CA PHE A 419 26.19 -12.09 -6.61
C PHE A 419 25.99 -11.06 -7.74
N ASP A 420 27.01 -10.89 -8.56
CA ASP A 420 27.02 -9.94 -9.68
C ASP A 420 26.75 -10.67 -11.00
N MET A 421 25.57 -10.43 -11.57
CA MET A 421 25.09 -10.99 -12.83
C MET A 421 25.16 -9.98 -13.99
N THR A 422 25.79 -8.81 -13.82
CA THR A 422 25.91 -7.75 -14.86
C THR A 422 26.35 -8.26 -16.24
N ASN A 423 27.20 -9.30 -16.28
CA ASN A 423 27.72 -9.87 -17.52
C ASN A 423 27.29 -11.33 -17.72
N ASP A 424 26.29 -11.79 -16.96
CA ASP A 424 25.77 -13.15 -17.06
C ASP A 424 24.67 -13.20 -18.13
N PRO A 425 24.88 -13.90 -19.27
CA PRO A 425 23.90 -13.91 -20.35
C PRO A 425 22.60 -14.61 -19.97
N ASP A 426 22.60 -15.43 -18.91
CA ASP A 426 21.42 -16.15 -18.43
C ASP A 426 20.64 -15.36 -17.36
N TRP A 427 21.11 -14.16 -16.98
CA TRP A 427 20.37 -13.18 -16.16
C TRP A 427 19.74 -12.12 -17.07
N HIS A 428 18.52 -12.39 -17.51
CA HIS A 428 17.80 -11.55 -18.47
C HIS A 428 16.29 -11.59 -18.23
N ASP A 429 15.58 -10.66 -18.89
CA ASP A 429 14.13 -10.50 -18.82
C ASP A 429 13.61 -10.34 -17.38
N GLU A 430 12.73 -11.24 -16.96
CA GLU A 430 12.06 -11.22 -15.66
C GLU A 430 12.55 -12.39 -14.81
N ILE A 431 13.10 -12.09 -13.64
CA ILE A 431 13.46 -13.10 -12.64
C ILE A 431 12.24 -13.38 -11.78
N ILE A 432 11.85 -14.65 -11.69
CA ILE A 432 10.60 -15.08 -11.07
C ILE A 432 10.78 -15.89 -9.78
N GLN A 433 11.99 -16.36 -9.48
CA GLN A 433 12.28 -17.08 -8.24
C GLN A 433 13.80 -17.14 -7.99
N LEU A 434 14.20 -17.06 -6.72
CA LEU A 434 15.57 -17.33 -6.29
C LEU A 434 15.67 -18.63 -5.50
N ARG A 435 16.85 -19.26 -5.55
CA ARG A 435 17.27 -20.26 -4.56
C ARG A 435 18.70 -19.96 -4.15
N LEU A 436 18.94 -19.84 -2.86
CA LEU A 436 20.27 -19.69 -2.29
C LEU A 436 20.72 -21.03 -1.70
N ASP A 437 21.83 -21.54 -2.19
CA ASP A 437 22.55 -22.64 -1.57
C ASP A 437 23.65 -21.99 -0.72
N PRO A 438 23.46 -21.85 0.61
CA PRO A 438 24.30 -20.96 1.42
C PRO A 438 25.71 -21.54 1.67
N ILE A 439 25.86 -22.85 1.52
CA ILE A 439 27.14 -23.57 1.47
C ILE A 439 26.98 -24.77 0.52
N TYR A 440 28.07 -25.28 -0.03
CA TYR A 440 28.01 -26.39 -0.99
C TYR A 440 27.82 -27.76 -0.31
N TYR A 441 28.52 -28.00 0.81
CA TYR A 441 28.39 -29.21 1.62
C TYR A 441 28.21 -28.84 3.10
N GLY A 442 27.19 -29.39 3.75
CA GLY A 442 27.03 -29.30 5.19
C GLY A 442 28.10 -30.07 5.95
N ASP A 443 28.66 -29.46 6.98
CA ASP A 443 29.67 -30.03 7.87
C ASP A 443 29.21 -30.06 9.35
N GLY A 444 27.93 -29.82 9.58
CA GLY A 444 27.28 -29.77 10.90
C GLY A 444 27.35 -28.41 11.60
N HIS A 445 28.09 -27.43 11.06
CA HIS A 445 28.21 -26.11 11.67
C HIS A 445 27.05 -25.18 11.28
N ALA A 446 26.99 -24.05 11.99
CA ALA A 446 25.96 -23.05 11.78
C ALA A 446 26.22 -22.24 10.51
N VAL A 447 25.15 -21.99 9.76
CA VAL A 447 25.08 -21.00 8.69
C VAL A 447 23.89 -20.10 8.98
N GLY A 448 24.03 -18.80 8.77
CA GLY A 448 22.98 -17.83 9.05
C GLY A 448 22.83 -16.84 7.92
N ILE A 449 21.60 -16.39 7.70
CA ILE A 449 21.24 -15.30 6.79
C ILE A 449 20.69 -14.13 7.61
N ASP A 450 21.13 -12.93 7.31
CA ASP A 450 20.62 -11.67 7.88
C ASP A 450 19.62 -11.07 6.88
N TYR A 451 20.03 -10.84 5.63
CA TYR A 451 19.11 -10.41 4.57
C TYR A 451 19.51 -10.86 3.17
N ILE A 452 18.56 -10.75 2.24
CA ILE A 452 18.72 -10.91 0.78
C ILE A 452 18.08 -9.69 0.12
N ARG A 453 18.86 -8.94 -0.68
CA ARG A 453 18.42 -7.68 -1.31
C ARG A 453 18.84 -7.60 -2.76
N PHE A 454 18.12 -6.77 -3.53
CA PHE A 454 18.41 -6.47 -4.93
C PHE A 454 19.09 -5.10 -5.04
N SER A 455 20.01 -4.98 -5.99
CA SER A 455 20.75 -3.75 -6.27
C SER A 455 20.90 -3.52 -7.78
N GLU A 456 20.78 -2.25 -8.17
CA GLU A 456 21.17 -1.72 -9.48
C GLU A 456 22.68 -1.93 -9.75
#